data_AF-A0A315V5A9-F1
#
_entry.id   AF-A0A315V5A9-F1
#
_cell.length_a   1.000
_cell.length_b   1.000
_cell.length_c   1.000
_cell.angle_alpha   90.00
_cell.angle_beta   90.00
_cell.angle_gamma   90.00
#
_symmetry.space_group_name_H-M   'P 1'
#
loop_
_entity.id
_entity.type
_entity.pdbx_description
1 polymer ?
#
loop_
_entity_poly.entity_id
_entity_poly.type
_entity_poly.pdbx_seq_one_letter_code
_entity_poly.pdbx_strand_id
1 'polypeptide(L)'
;MSEQLKFIVQQLNMEPFRKNFNLITFDSLEPMQLLQILNDVLAEIDPKQAMDIREEMPEQTVKRMSSLLGMLKYKPPGNLSDVSSFRQGLVTGSKPVVHPILHWLLQKVPELKKRVYLARFLVKLEVPAEFLQEDVINDTYHQYEELVEGFKTYHKECEHLRSSGFSTAEIRRDINAMEEEKDQLLKRVERLKRRVELVSNHQRMLEQARQLRVEKEREESLTHQKQEQKNQLFQAEQRLLRLQQQLKDLRQAAADAHPESLMKRLEEEIKINSYMVTEKLPKELEGLRRTVQYMQKVSSEPAMGQADLQEMEGKIKEVDSQINQLIEKKMMRNDPMDDKLTLYRQQASIIVRKKESKAEELQEAREELAAAERELKQRSSQGQGSNGEEIIRGDEVNGSVGCSRHTVALDGGDPLQLLLSVAVSRDALLGLHSLLRRTE
;
A
#
# COMPACT_ATOMS: atom_id res chain seq x y z
N MET A 1 36.57 -0.03 12.15
CA MET A 1 37.76 -0.52 11.42
C MET A 1 37.37 -1.30 10.15
N SER A 2 36.81 -2.51 10.22
CA SER A 2 36.50 -3.30 8.99
C SER A 2 35.46 -2.65 8.05
N GLU A 3 34.36 -2.13 8.59
CA GLU A 3 33.31 -1.48 7.78
C GLU A 3 33.77 -0.15 7.14
N GLN A 4 34.59 0.63 7.85
CA GLN A 4 35.17 1.87 7.32
C GLN A 4 36.12 1.59 6.15
N LEU A 5 36.94 0.55 6.26
CA LEU A 5 37.87 0.15 5.22
C LEU A 5 37.14 -0.41 3.98
N LYS A 6 36.10 -1.24 4.19
CA LYS A 6 35.20 -1.70 3.11
C LYS A 6 34.58 -0.54 2.34
N PHE A 7 34.05 0.45 3.06
CA PHE A 7 33.45 1.63 2.46
C PHE A 7 34.45 2.45 1.63
N ILE A 8 35.65 2.69 2.17
CA ILE A 8 36.70 3.42 1.45
C ILE A 8 37.06 2.70 0.14
N VAL A 9 37.32 1.39 0.19
CA VAL A 9 37.68 0.59 -0.99
C VAL A 9 36.55 0.60 -2.02
N GLN A 10 35.29 0.45 -1.59
CA GLN A 10 34.14 0.50 -2.49
C GLN A 10 34.04 1.85 -3.20
N GLN A 11 34.15 2.96 -2.48
CA GLN A 11 34.05 4.30 -3.07
C GLN A 11 35.25 4.65 -3.97
N LEU A 12 36.46 4.21 -3.64
CA LEU A 12 37.64 4.40 -4.49
C LEU A 12 37.59 3.58 -5.80
N ASN A 13 36.80 2.51 -5.83
CA ASN A 13 36.60 1.71 -7.05
C ASN A 13 35.48 2.26 -7.95
N MET A 14 34.59 3.08 -7.41
CA MET A 14 33.54 3.76 -8.17
C MET A 14 34.10 4.97 -8.96
N GLU A 15 33.30 5.50 -9.87
CA GLU A 15 33.57 6.80 -10.49
C GLU A 15 33.54 7.89 -9.41
N PRO A 16 34.49 8.86 -9.42
CA PRO A 16 35.46 9.19 -10.47
C PRO A 16 36.85 8.52 -10.36
N PHE A 17 37.13 7.78 -9.28
CA PHE A 17 38.50 7.36 -8.93
C PHE A 17 39.00 6.09 -9.63
N ARG A 18 38.12 5.10 -9.85
CA ARG A 18 38.38 3.84 -10.61
C ARG A 18 39.73 3.17 -10.28
N LYS A 19 40.12 3.10 -9.00
CA LYS A 19 41.45 2.59 -8.58
C LYS A 19 41.55 1.06 -8.42
N ASN A 20 40.44 0.32 -8.53
CA ASN A 20 40.37 -1.15 -8.51
C ASN A 20 41.15 -1.84 -7.36
N PHE A 21 41.06 -1.31 -6.15
CA PHE A 21 41.68 -1.89 -4.97
C PHE A 21 40.87 -3.05 -4.38
N ASN A 22 41.57 -4.04 -3.82
CA ASN A 22 41.03 -5.04 -2.89
C ASN A 22 41.33 -4.61 -1.44
N LEU A 23 40.60 -5.16 -0.45
CA LEU A 23 40.83 -4.85 0.97
C LEU A 23 42.27 -5.11 1.42
N ILE A 24 42.84 -6.23 0.96
CA ILE A 24 44.21 -6.64 1.31
C ILE A 24 45.23 -5.69 0.67
N THR A 25 45.05 -5.38 -0.62
CA THR A 25 45.97 -4.49 -1.35
C THR A 25 45.91 -3.06 -0.84
N PHE A 26 44.74 -2.61 -0.37
CA PHE A 26 44.57 -1.28 0.21
C PHE A 26 45.17 -1.19 1.62
N ASP A 27 45.00 -2.22 2.46
CA ASP A 27 45.64 -2.23 3.78
C ASP A 27 47.15 -2.46 3.70
N SER A 28 47.68 -3.09 2.65
CA SER A 28 49.13 -3.24 2.47
C SER A 28 49.83 -1.99 1.91
N LEU A 29 49.11 -0.89 1.66
CA LEU A 29 49.70 0.32 1.07
C LEU A 29 50.72 0.98 1.99
N GLU A 30 51.83 1.41 1.37
CA GLU A 30 52.85 2.19 2.07
C GLU A 30 52.33 3.59 2.46
N PRO A 31 52.83 4.20 3.55
CA PRO A 31 52.35 5.49 4.01
C PRO A 31 52.39 6.60 2.94
N MET A 32 53.41 6.60 2.09
CA MET A 32 53.54 7.56 0.98
C MET A 32 52.46 7.34 -0.10
N GLN A 33 52.15 6.07 -0.42
CA GLN A 33 51.11 5.73 -1.38
C GLN A 33 49.72 6.08 -0.84
N LEU A 34 49.50 5.85 0.46
CA LEU A 34 48.26 6.20 1.14
C LEU A 34 48.02 7.72 1.18
N LEU A 35 49.09 8.50 1.39
CA LEU A 35 49.03 9.96 1.28
C LEU A 35 48.73 10.40 -0.16
N GLN A 36 49.33 9.76 -1.17
CA GLN A 36 49.03 10.08 -2.57
C GLN A 36 47.56 9.84 -2.90
N ILE A 37 46.97 8.73 -2.42
CA ILE A 37 45.54 8.47 -2.59
C ILE A 37 44.70 9.55 -1.91
N LEU A 38 45.09 10.00 -0.71
CA LEU A 38 44.43 11.12 -0.05
C LEU A 38 44.52 12.40 -0.89
N ASN A 39 45.67 12.70 -1.49
CA ASN A 39 45.82 13.87 -2.36
C ASN A 39 45.01 13.73 -3.65
N ASP A 40 44.95 12.54 -4.26
CA ASP A 40 44.10 12.27 -5.43
C ASP A 40 42.61 12.52 -5.10
N VAL A 41 42.15 12.09 -3.92
CA VAL A 41 40.79 12.37 -3.44
C VAL A 41 40.56 13.87 -3.20
N LEU A 42 41.55 14.58 -2.65
CA LEU A 42 41.48 16.02 -2.47
C LEU A 42 41.55 16.79 -3.80
N ALA A 43 42.29 16.29 -4.79
CA ALA A 43 42.42 16.87 -6.12
C ALA A 43 41.11 16.75 -6.92
N GLU A 44 40.36 15.67 -6.71
CA GLU A 44 39.03 15.52 -7.27
C GLU A 44 38.04 16.54 -6.67
N ILE A 45 38.22 16.92 -5.39
CA ILE A 45 37.38 17.91 -4.71
C ILE A 45 37.80 19.35 -5.06
N ASP A 46 39.11 19.62 -5.13
CA ASP A 46 39.72 20.89 -5.53
C ASP A 46 40.85 20.64 -6.54
N PRO A 47 40.63 20.95 -7.85
CA PRO A 47 41.63 20.73 -8.89
C PRO A 47 42.98 21.44 -8.64
N LYS A 48 43.01 22.47 -7.79
CA LYS A 48 44.26 23.17 -7.41
C LYS A 48 45.22 22.31 -6.60
N GLN A 49 44.76 21.18 -6.08
CA GLN A 49 45.54 20.25 -5.25
C GLN A 49 46.17 19.11 -6.05
N ALA A 50 45.94 19.06 -7.37
CA ALA A 50 46.48 18.06 -8.27
C ALA A 50 48.01 18.21 -8.38
N MET A 51 48.73 17.51 -7.50
CA MET A 51 50.18 17.50 -7.40
C MET A 51 50.65 16.10 -6.98
N ASP A 52 51.86 15.73 -7.37
CA ASP A 52 52.53 14.55 -6.79
C ASP A 52 53.16 14.95 -5.46
N ILE A 53 52.88 14.19 -4.39
CA ILE A 53 53.42 14.47 -3.05
C ILE A 53 54.96 14.32 -3.02
N ARG A 54 55.56 13.63 -3.99
CA ARG A 54 57.02 13.50 -4.12
C ARG A 54 57.72 14.80 -4.49
N GLU A 55 57.00 15.75 -5.06
CA GLU A 55 57.56 17.04 -5.53
C GLU A 55 57.52 18.12 -4.45
N GLU A 56 56.86 17.87 -3.31
CA GLU A 56 56.62 18.85 -2.25
C GLU A 56 57.30 18.41 -0.93
N MET A 57 57.79 19.37 -0.14
CA MET A 57 58.32 19.05 1.19
C MET A 57 57.17 18.52 2.09
N PRO A 58 57.41 17.50 2.94
CA PRO A 58 56.36 16.91 3.78
C PRO A 58 55.62 17.93 4.66
N GLU A 59 56.34 18.94 5.16
CA GLU A 59 55.77 20.01 5.98
C GLU A 59 54.85 20.97 5.19
N GLN A 60 55.20 21.25 3.93
CA GLN A 60 54.41 22.10 3.04
C GLN A 60 53.11 21.38 2.62
N THR A 61 53.22 20.09 2.28
CA THR A 61 52.08 19.21 1.97
C THR A 61 51.08 19.18 3.12
N VAL A 62 51.56 18.99 4.35
CA VAL A 62 50.72 18.94 5.56
C VAL A 62 50.04 20.29 5.83
N LYS A 63 50.74 21.41 5.61
CA LYS A 63 50.16 22.75 5.76
C LYS A 63 49.05 22.99 4.74
N ARG A 64 49.27 22.61 3.48
CA ARG A 64 48.28 22.70 2.38
C ARG A 64 47.06 21.82 2.66
N MET A 65 47.26 20.54 2.93
CA MET A 65 46.18 19.60 3.26
C MET A 65 45.40 20.02 4.51
N SER A 66 46.09 20.49 5.56
CA SER A 66 45.43 20.97 6.79
C SER A 66 44.61 22.23 6.55
N SER A 67 45.11 23.17 5.74
CA SER A 67 44.38 24.37 5.36
C SER A 67 43.10 24.04 4.59
N LEU A 68 43.19 23.11 3.63
CA LEU A 68 42.04 22.64 2.87
C LEU A 68 41.03 21.88 3.75
N LEU A 69 41.49 20.96 4.60
CA LEU A 69 40.62 20.26 5.55
C LEU A 69 39.93 21.25 6.52
N GLY A 70 40.63 22.31 6.92
CA GLY A 70 40.06 23.41 7.71
C GLY A 70 38.98 24.19 6.96
N MET A 71 39.19 24.48 5.67
CA MET A 71 38.19 25.10 4.79
C MET A 71 36.95 24.21 4.60
N LEU A 72 37.18 22.91 4.45
CA LEU A 72 36.13 21.89 4.38
C LEU A 72 35.39 21.70 5.73
N LYS A 73 35.91 22.29 6.82
CA LYS A 73 35.43 22.13 8.22
C LYS A 73 35.48 20.69 8.70
N TYR A 74 36.49 19.94 8.28
CA TYR A 74 36.77 18.63 8.87
C TYR A 74 37.18 18.79 10.34
N LYS A 75 36.58 17.98 11.21
CA LYS A 75 36.96 17.89 12.63
C LYS A 75 37.61 16.53 12.85
N PRO A 76 38.91 16.48 13.19
CA PRO A 76 39.58 15.22 13.49
C PRO A 76 38.87 14.48 14.64
N PRO A 77 38.69 13.16 14.57
CA PRO A 77 38.17 12.36 15.68
C PRO A 77 39.22 12.28 16.80
N GLY A 78 39.10 13.15 17.80
CA GLY A 78 40.02 13.25 18.94
C GLY A 78 39.81 14.54 19.74
N ASN A 79 40.33 14.60 20.97
CA ASN A 79 40.29 15.82 21.78
C ASN A 79 41.19 16.91 21.16
N LEU A 80 40.84 18.18 21.36
CA LEU A 80 41.56 19.36 20.83
C LEU A 80 43.05 19.47 21.27
N SER A 81 43.54 18.60 22.15
CA SER A 81 44.95 18.52 22.57
C SER A 81 45.88 17.82 21.57
N ASP A 82 45.33 17.16 20.54
CA ASP A 82 46.06 16.29 19.61
C ASP A 82 46.41 16.95 18.27
N VAL A 83 46.46 18.28 18.19
CA VAL A 83 46.78 18.98 16.91
C VAL A 83 48.21 18.65 16.45
N SER A 84 49.15 18.51 17.38
CA SER A 84 50.54 18.15 17.07
C SER A 84 50.68 16.69 16.63
N SER A 85 49.97 15.77 17.28
CA SER A 85 49.95 14.35 16.93
C SER A 85 49.20 14.09 15.61
N PHE A 86 48.15 14.88 15.32
CA PHE A 86 47.46 14.89 14.02
C PHE A 86 48.39 15.37 12.89
N ARG A 87 49.11 16.48 13.08
CA ARG A 87 50.11 16.96 12.11
C ARG A 87 51.21 15.93 11.88
N GLN A 88 51.74 15.34 12.94
CA GLN A 88 52.76 14.29 12.83
C GLN A 88 52.22 13.03 12.13
N GLY A 89 50.96 12.66 12.38
CA GLY A 89 50.28 11.56 11.70
C GLY A 89 50.07 11.81 10.21
N LEU A 90 49.82 13.06 9.81
CA LEU A 90 49.70 13.45 8.40
C LEU A 90 51.07 13.51 7.70
N VAL A 91 52.14 13.94 8.39
CA VAL A 91 53.52 13.89 7.88
C VAL A 91 53.98 12.45 7.63
N THR A 92 53.65 11.54 8.56
CA THR A 92 54.08 10.14 8.51
C THR A 92 53.17 9.23 7.70
N GLY A 93 52.01 9.72 7.24
CA GLY A 93 51.03 8.92 6.49
C GLY A 93 50.39 7.82 7.35
N SER A 94 50.14 8.09 8.63
CA SER A 94 49.66 7.08 9.56
C SER A 94 48.22 6.66 9.24
N LYS A 95 48.01 5.35 9.06
CA LYS A 95 46.68 4.73 8.86
C LYS A 95 45.58 5.22 9.81
N PRO A 96 45.80 5.34 11.15
CA PRO A 96 44.75 5.79 12.06
C PRO A 96 44.31 7.24 11.83
N VAL A 97 45.11 8.07 11.15
CA VAL A 97 44.76 9.46 10.81
C VAL A 97 44.19 9.57 9.40
N VAL A 98 44.78 8.87 8.41
CA VAL A 98 44.36 8.98 7.01
C VAL A 98 43.04 8.25 6.73
N HIS A 99 42.80 7.07 7.33
CA HIS A 99 41.57 6.32 7.08
C HIS A 99 40.29 7.09 7.49
N PRO A 100 40.22 7.74 8.68
CA PRO A 100 39.08 8.57 9.03
C PRO A 100 38.87 9.77 8.10
N ILE A 101 39.95 10.37 7.60
CA ILE A 101 39.87 11.49 6.65
C ILE A 101 39.27 10.99 5.32
N LEU A 102 39.81 9.91 4.76
CA LEU A 102 39.29 9.30 3.52
C LEU A 102 37.82 8.90 3.67
N HIS A 103 37.47 8.26 4.78
CA HIS A 103 36.09 7.88 5.05
C HIS A 103 35.15 9.10 5.03
N TRP A 104 35.54 10.20 5.67
CA TRP A 104 34.73 11.42 5.72
C TRP A 104 34.63 12.12 4.37
N LEU A 105 35.74 12.23 3.63
CA LEU A 105 35.77 12.84 2.30
C LEU A 105 34.88 12.07 1.31
N LEU A 106 35.00 10.74 1.29
CA LEU A 106 34.29 9.87 0.36
C LEU A 106 32.79 9.77 0.65
N GLN A 107 32.34 10.02 1.88
CA GLN A 107 30.91 10.09 2.20
C GLN A 107 30.19 11.26 1.54
N LYS A 108 30.90 12.38 1.30
CA LYS A 108 30.30 13.68 0.99
C LYS A 108 30.95 14.39 -0.18
N VAL A 109 31.56 13.66 -1.11
CA VAL A 109 32.23 14.22 -2.29
C VAL A 109 31.44 15.33 -3.00
N PRO A 110 30.14 15.17 -3.36
CA PRO A 110 29.40 16.24 -4.05
C PRO A 110 29.17 17.48 -3.17
N GLU A 111 28.89 17.30 -1.86
CA GLU A 111 28.74 18.41 -0.91
C GLU A 111 30.07 19.16 -0.73
N LEU A 112 31.18 18.42 -0.67
CA LEU A 112 32.52 18.98 -0.49
C LEU A 112 32.99 19.73 -1.75
N LYS A 113 32.72 19.21 -2.95
CA LYS A 113 32.95 19.92 -4.22
C LYS A 113 32.20 21.26 -4.24
N LYS A 114 30.92 21.25 -3.87
CA LYS A 114 30.11 22.47 -3.74
C LYS A 114 30.68 23.42 -2.70
N ARG A 115 31.19 22.90 -1.57
CA ARG A 115 31.79 23.70 -0.51
C ARG A 115 33.08 24.37 -0.94
N VAL A 116 33.97 23.68 -1.66
CA VAL A 116 35.20 24.28 -2.23
C VAL A 116 34.84 25.36 -3.24
N TYR A 117 33.88 25.06 -4.13
CA TYR A 117 33.38 26.04 -5.09
C TYR A 117 32.89 27.31 -4.38
N LEU A 118 32.06 27.17 -3.35
CA LEU A 118 31.55 28.31 -2.58
C LEU A 118 32.65 29.02 -1.78
N ALA A 119 33.62 28.29 -1.21
CA ALA A 119 34.70 28.89 -0.44
C ALA A 119 35.55 29.86 -1.29
N ARG A 120 35.71 29.60 -2.59
CA ARG A 120 36.39 30.52 -3.52
C ARG A 120 35.73 31.91 -3.58
N PHE A 121 34.42 31.99 -3.38
CA PHE A 121 33.65 33.23 -3.52
C PHE A 121 33.14 33.80 -2.18
N LEU A 122 33.05 32.97 -1.14
CA LEU A 122 32.47 33.36 0.16
C LEU A 122 33.53 33.60 1.26
N VAL A 123 34.78 33.20 1.06
CA VAL A 123 35.86 33.56 1.98
C VAL A 123 36.17 35.04 1.77
N LYS A 124 35.84 35.86 2.79
CA LYS A 124 36.05 37.31 2.74
C LYS A 124 37.55 37.62 2.62
N LEU A 125 37.87 38.65 1.85
CA LEU A 125 39.19 39.25 1.87
C LEU A 125 39.34 40.00 3.20
N GLU A 126 40.30 39.63 4.03
CA GLU A 126 40.59 40.37 5.27
C GLU A 126 41.33 41.66 4.91
N VAL A 127 40.59 42.77 4.83
CA VAL A 127 41.16 44.11 4.65
C VAL A 127 41.47 44.69 6.03
N PRO A 128 42.74 45.04 6.34
CA PRO A 128 43.08 45.66 7.62
C PRO A 128 42.30 46.96 7.84
N ALA A 129 41.89 47.21 9.08
CA ALA A 129 41.07 48.36 9.46
C ALA A 129 41.73 49.72 9.15
N GLU A 130 43.05 49.75 9.00
CA GLU A 130 43.84 50.92 8.61
C GLU A 130 43.52 51.38 7.17
N PHE A 131 43.26 50.45 6.25
CA PHE A 131 42.91 50.74 4.86
C PHE A 131 41.41 51.03 4.68
N LEU A 132 40.57 50.58 5.61
CA LEU A 132 39.13 50.86 5.61
C LEU A 132 38.80 52.29 6.06
N GLN A 133 39.80 53.08 6.52
CA GLN A 133 39.63 54.50 6.84
C GLN A 133 39.54 55.38 5.60
N GLU A 134 40.01 54.90 4.45
CA GLU A 134 39.91 55.60 3.18
C GLU A 134 38.52 55.36 2.57
N ASP A 135 37.75 56.43 2.38
CA ASP A 135 36.34 56.37 1.95
C ASP A 135 36.14 55.55 0.67
N VAL A 136 37.05 55.69 -0.30
CA VAL A 136 36.99 54.96 -1.59
C VAL A 136 37.13 53.44 -1.39
N ILE A 137 38.02 53.02 -0.49
CA ILE A 137 38.25 51.59 -0.19
C ILE A 137 37.06 51.03 0.58
N ASN A 138 36.51 51.80 1.51
CA ASN A 138 35.33 51.39 2.28
C ASN A 138 34.09 51.23 1.38
N ASP A 139 33.83 52.19 0.48
CA ASP A 139 32.74 52.12 -0.49
C ASP A 139 32.88 50.91 -1.42
N THR A 140 34.10 50.64 -1.89
CA THR A 140 34.39 49.47 -2.74
C THR A 140 34.20 48.16 -1.97
N TYR A 141 34.59 48.12 -0.70
CA TYR A 141 34.40 46.96 0.16
C TYR A 141 32.91 46.71 0.45
N HIS A 142 32.11 47.75 0.65
CA HIS A 142 30.65 47.65 0.77
C HIS A 142 30.00 47.10 -0.51
N GLN A 143 30.38 47.60 -1.69
CA GLN A 143 29.91 47.05 -2.98
C GLN A 143 30.29 45.58 -3.15
N TYR A 144 31.49 45.19 -2.72
CA TYR A 144 31.91 43.79 -2.71
C TYR A 144 31.02 42.93 -1.78
N GLU A 145 30.70 43.40 -0.57
CA GLU A 145 29.82 42.66 0.34
C GLU A 145 28.39 42.50 -0.22
N GLU A 146 27.85 43.53 -0.86
CA GLU A 146 26.55 43.46 -1.55
C GLU A 146 26.56 42.43 -2.69
N LEU A 147 27.60 42.42 -3.53
CA LEU A 147 27.75 41.44 -4.60
C LEU A 147 27.89 40.01 -4.07
N VAL A 148 28.60 39.81 -2.94
CA VAL A 148 28.71 38.51 -2.28
C VAL A 148 27.35 38.05 -1.75
N GLU A 149 26.53 38.95 -1.21
CA GLU A 149 25.18 38.59 -0.76
C GLU A 149 24.24 38.28 -1.94
N GLY A 150 24.31 39.07 -3.02
CA GLY A 150 23.60 38.77 -4.27
C GLY A 150 24.01 37.42 -4.87
N PHE A 151 25.30 37.06 -4.83
CA PHE A 151 25.75 35.73 -5.25
C PHE A 151 25.10 34.61 -4.42
N LYS A 152 24.97 34.79 -3.09
CA LYS A 152 24.33 33.78 -2.23
C LYS A 152 22.86 33.59 -2.58
N THR A 153 22.11 34.65 -2.87
CA THR A 153 20.68 34.55 -3.22
C THR A 153 20.50 33.82 -4.55
N TYR A 154 21.17 34.28 -5.61
CA TYR A 154 21.10 33.64 -6.93
C TYR A 154 21.57 32.18 -6.92
N HIS A 155 22.64 31.88 -6.19
CA HIS A 155 23.13 30.52 -6.07
C HIS A 155 22.12 29.61 -5.35
N LYS A 156 21.43 30.10 -4.30
CA LYS A 156 20.36 29.34 -3.62
C LYS A 156 19.19 29.07 -4.55
N GLU A 157 18.76 30.07 -5.32
CA GLU A 157 17.67 29.92 -6.30
C GLU A 157 18.02 28.92 -7.40
N CYS A 158 19.22 29.02 -7.98
CA CYS A 158 19.71 28.05 -8.98
C CYS A 158 19.78 26.62 -8.44
N GLU A 159 20.21 26.43 -7.19
CA GLU A 159 20.22 25.11 -6.55
C GLU A 159 18.81 24.57 -6.31
N HIS A 160 17.87 25.43 -5.92
CA HIS A 160 16.47 25.06 -5.78
C HIS A 160 15.84 24.63 -7.12
N LEU A 161 16.14 25.36 -8.20
CA LEU A 161 15.68 25.01 -9.55
C LEU A 161 16.34 23.73 -10.09
N ARG A 162 17.59 23.44 -9.70
CA ARG A 162 18.24 22.17 -10.06
C ARG A 162 17.68 20.98 -9.27
N SER A 163 17.27 21.19 -8.02
CA SER A 163 16.71 20.12 -7.18
C SER A 163 15.21 19.90 -7.38
N SER A 164 14.48 20.82 -8.02
CA SER A 164 13.03 20.72 -8.27
C SER A 164 12.63 19.63 -9.28
N GLY A 165 13.59 18.84 -9.78
CA GLY A 165 13.35 17.41 -10.05
C GLY A 165 12.65 17.06 -11.37
N PHE A 166 12.31 18.00 -12.23
CA PHE A 166 11.86 17.66 -13.58
C PHE A 166 13.07 17.36 -14.46
N SER A 167 13.46 16.09 -14.52
CA SER A 167 14.41 15.61 -15.52
C SER A 167 13.80 15.79 -16.90
N THR A 168 14.11 16.91 -17.55
CA THR A 168 13.67 17.17 -18.93
C THR A 168 14.09 16.05 -19.90
N ALA A 169 15.07 15.22 -19.51
CA ALA A 169 15.50 14.05 -20.27
C ALA A 169 14.49 12.88 -20.22
N GLU A 170 13.73 12.72 -19.13
CA GLU A 170 12.68 11.71 -19.04
C GLU A 170 11.47 12.11 -19.88
N ILE A 171 11.03 13.37 -19.73
CA ILE A 171 9.95 13.93 -20.56
C ILE A 171 10.29 13.82 -22.05
N ARG A 172 11.54 14.13 -22.45
CA ARG A 172 11.99 13.95 -23.84
C ARG A 172 11.97 12.49 -24.28
N ARG A 173 12.36 11.55 -23.42
CA ARG A 173 12.31 10.11 -23.73
C ARG A 173 10.88 9.64 -23.92
N ASP A 174 9.96 10.06 -23.05
CA ASP A 174 8.55 9.70 -23.12
C ASP A 174 7.88 10.28 -24.38
N ILE A 175 8.19 11.54 -24.72
CA ILE A 175 7.71 12.15 -25.98
C ILE A 175 8.18 11.35 -27.18
N ASN A 176 9.47 11.02 -27.26
CA ASN A 176 10.01 10.23 -28.37
C ASN A 176 9.36 8.84 -28.46
N ALA A 177 9.14 8.17 -27.31
CA ALA A 177 8.46 6.88 -27.27
C ALA A 177 7.00 6.99 -27.79
N MET A 178 6.26 8.01 -27.36
CA MET A 178 4.90 8.27 -27.85
C MET A 178 4.87 8.60 -29.34
N GLU A 179 5.87 9.33 -29.86
CA GLU A 179 6.00 9.62 -31.29
C GLU A 179 6.27 8.34 -32.10
N GLU A 180 7.16 7.47 -31.62
CA GLU A 180 7.43 6.18 -32.25
C GLU A 180 6.19 5.26 -32.25
N GLU A 181 5.46 5.19 -31.13
CA GLU A 181 4.21 4.43 -31.04
C GLU A 181 3.15 4.96 -32.01
N LYS A 182 3.01 6.29 -32.10
CA LYS A 182 2.11 6.94 -33.05
C LYS A 182 2.45 6.56 -34.49
N ASP A 183 3.73 6.59 -34.86
CA ASP A 183 4.18 6.23 -36.21
C ASP A 183 3.94 4.75 -36.52
N GLN A 184 4.15 3.87 -35.56
CA GLN A 184 3.83 2.44 -35.69
C GLN A 184 2.33 2.22 -35.88
N LEU A 185 1.49 2.92 -35.10
CA LEU A 185 0.04 2.86 -35.21
C LEU A 185 -0.44 3.39 -36.57
N LEU A 186 0.09 4.52 -37.04
CA LEU A 186 -0.23 5.07 -38.36
C LEU A 186 0.10 4.08 -39.47
N LYS A 187 1.30 3.48 -39.47
CA LYS A 187 1.69 2.45 -40.44
C LYS A 187 0.76 1.25 -40.40
N ARG A 188 0.34 0.81 -39.20
CA ARG A 188 -0.61 -0.32 -39.04
C ARG A 188 -1.99 0.04 -39.56
N VAL A 189 -2.49 1.25 -39.25
CA VAL A 189 -3.77 1.75 -39.74
C VAL A 189 -3.76 1.88 -41.26
N GLU A 190 -2.69 2.39 -41.87
CA GLU A 190 -2.56 2.46 -43.33
C GLU A 190 -2.61 1.07 -43.98
N ARG A 191 -1.88 0.09 -43.42
CA ARG A 191 -1.93 -1.30 -43.91
C ARG A 191 -3.34 -1.89 -43.81
N LEU A 192 -4.06 -1.60 -42.73
CA LEU A 192 -5.44 -2.06 -42.55
C LEU A 192 -6.40 -1.35 -43.51
N LYS A 193 -6.28 -0.03 -43.68
CA LYS A 193 -7.09 0.74 -44.64
C LYS A 193 -6.97 0.20 -46.05
N ARG A 194 -5.75 -0.04 -46.54
CA ARG A 194 -5.52 -0.63 -47.87
C ARG A 194 -6.22 -1.98 -48.04
N ARG A 195 -6.26 -2.82 -47.01
CA ARG A 195 -6.97 -4.12 -47.04
C ARG A 195 -8.48 -3.95 -47.05
N VAL A 196 -8.99 -2.97 -46.32
CA VAL A 196 -10.44 -2.71 -46.19
C VAL A 196 -11.01 -2.04 -47.44
N GLU A 197 -10.24 -1.18 -48.12
CA GLU A 197 -10.63 -0.53 -49.38
C GLU A 197 -10.91 -1.54 -50.51
N LEU A 198 -10.32 -2.75 -50.44
CA LEU A 198 -10.59 -3.84 -51.38
C LEU A 198 -11.99 -4.44 -51.23
N VAL A 199 -12.69 -4.14 -50.12
CA VAL A 199 -14.04 -4.66 -49.84
C VAL A 199 -15.09 -3.72 -50.44
N SER A 200 -16.08 -4.30 -51.11
CA SER A 200 -17.24 -3.55 -51.63
C SER A 200 -18.04 -2.90 -50.50
N ASN A 201 -18.53 -1.68 -50.70
CA ASN A 201 -19.28 -0.91 -49.69
C ASN A 201 -18.52 -0.68 -48.35
N HIS A 202 -17.19 -0.67 -48.38
CA HIS A 202 -16.36 -0.53 -47.17
C HIS A 202 -16.68 0.71 -46.32
N GLN A 203 -17.01 1.86 -46.93
CA GLN A 203 -17.36 3.08 -46.19
C GLN A 203 -18.59 2.90 -45.29
N ARG A 204 -19.66 2.29 -45.83
CA ARG A 204 -20.89 2.02 -45.07
C ARG A 204 -20.66 0.98 -43.97
N MET A 205 -19.87 -0.06 -44.27
CA MET A 205 -19.53 -1.09 -43.28
C MET A 205 -18.65 -0.54 -42.15
N LEU A 206 -17.69 0.34 -42.45
CA LEU A 206 -16.86 1.00 -41.45
C LEU A 206 -17.68 1.91 -40.52
N GLU A 207 -18.66 2.64 -41.08
CA GLU A 207 -19.56 3.47 -40.27
C GLU A 207 -20.42 2.61 -39.33
N GLN A 208 -21.00 1.51 -39.83
CA GLN A 208 -21.74 0.56 -38.99
C GLN A 208 -20.85 -0.11 -37.93
N ALA A 209 -19.62 -0.48 -38.27
CA ALA A 209 -18.67 -1.06 -37.32
C ALA A 209 -18.25 -0.05 -36.24
N ARG A 210 -18.11 1.23 -36.59
CA ARG A 210 -17.85 2.31 -35.63
C ARG A 210 -19.01 2.49 -34.66
N GLN A 211 -20.24 2.52 -35.17
CA GLN A 211 -21.45 2.61 -34.33
C GLN A 211 -21.56 1.41 -33.39
N LEU A 212 -21.35 0.19 -33.89
CA LEU A 212 -21.34 -1.02 -33.07
C LEU A 212 -20.24 -0.97 -31.99
N ARG A 213 -19.04 -0.47 -32.32
CA ARG A 213 -17.95 -0.32 -31.35
C ARG A 213 -18.32 0.62 -30.21
N VAL A 214 -18.90 1.78 -30.54
CA VAL A 214 -19.34 2.78 -29.54
C VAL A 214 -20.45 2.20 -28.65
N GLU A 215 -21.43 1.50 -29.23
CA GLU A 215 -22.49 0.87 -28.43
C GLU A 215 -21.96 -0.26 -27.54
N LYS A 216 -20.96 -1.03 -27.99
CA LYS A 216 -20.29 -2.04 -27.14
C LYS A 216 -19.48 -1.42 -26.01
N GLU A 217 -18.71 -0.37 -26.27
CA GLU A 217 -17.97 0.39 -25.23
C GLU A 217 -18.96 0.96 -24.19
N ARG A 218 -20.12 1.45 -24.65
CA ARG A 218 -21.19 1.93 -23.77
C ARG A 218 -21.80 0.80 -22.96
N GLU A 219 -22.12 -0.34 -23.57
CA GLU A 219 -22.62 -1.54 -22.89
C GLU A 219 -21.65 -1.97 -21.79
N GLU A 220 -20.35 -2.10 -22.10
CA GLU A 220 -19.30 -2.45 -21.15
C GLU A 220 -19.24 -1.45 -19.99
N SER A 221 -19.25 -0.14 -20.27
CA SER A 221 -19.26 0.90 -19.22
C SER A 221 -20.48 0.80 -18.30
N LEU A 222 -21.67 0.55 -18.85
CA LEU A 222 -22.90 0.37 -18.09
C LEU A 222 -22.88 -0.91 -17.27
N THR A 223 -22.32 -2.01 -17.80
CA THR A 223 -22.16 -3.25 -17.04
C THR A 223 -21.23 -3.06 -15.84
N HIS A 224 -20.13 -2.32 -16.02
CA HIS A 224 -19.20 -2.00 -14.94
C HIS A 224 -19.87 -1.15 -13.86
N GLN A 225 -20.54 -0.06 -14.27
CA GLN A 225 -21.30 0.80 -13.35
C GLN A 225 -22.39 0.02 -12.60
N LYS A 226 -23.13 -0.85 -13.28
CA LYS A 226 -24.16 -1.72 -12.67
C LYS A 226 -23.55 -2.64 -11.63
N GLN A 227 -22.38 -3.23 -11.90
CA GLN A 227 -21.69 -4.08 -10.95
C GLN A 227 -21.19 -3.29 -9.74
N GLU A 228 -20.64 -2.09 -9.96
CA GLU A 228 -20.19 -1.20 -8.89
C GLU A 228 -21.36 -0.77 -8.00
N GLN A 229 -22.48 -0.33 -8.58
CA GLN A 229 -23.68 0.05 -7.85
C GLN A 229 -24.27 -1.13 -7.07
N LYS A 230 -24.31 -2.33 -7.65
CA LYS A 230 -24.71 -3.55 -6.92
C LYS A 230 -23.82 -3.82 -5.71
N ASN A 231 -22.50 -3.68 -5.87
CA ASN A 231 -21.56 -3.87 -4.77
C ASN A 231 -21.76 -2.81 -3.68
N GLN A 232 -21.95 -1.54 -4.05
CA GLN A 232 -22.22 -0.45 -3.11
C GLN A 232 -23.54 -0.66 -2.35
N LEU A 233 -24.60 -1.07 -3.06
CA LEU A 233 -25.90 -1.38 -2.46
C LEU A 233 -25.79 -2.55 -1.48
N PHE A 234 -25.11 -3.63 -1.87
CA PHE A 234 -24.85 -4.77 -0.98
C PHE A 234 -24.08 -4.36 0.29
N GLN A 235 -23.04 -3.53 0.16
CA GLN A 235 -22.30 -3.03 1.33
C GLN A 235 -23.17 -2.16 2.24
N ALA A 236 -24.02 -1.31 1.65
CA ALA A 236 -24.96 -0.47 2.39
C ALA A 236 -26.01 -1.30 3.13
N GLU A 237 -26.59 -2.31 2.49
CA GLU A 237 -27.54 -3.26 3.09
C GLU A 237 -26.91 -4.05 4.24
N GLN A 238 -25.67 -4.56 4.05
CA GLN A 238 -24.93 -5.22 5.13
C GLN A 238 -24.67 -4.28 6.32
N ARG A 239 -24.33 -3.02 6.05
CA ARG A 239 -24.11 -2.02 7.11
C ARG A 239 -25.40 -1.74 7.86
N LEU A 240 -26.52 -1.60 7.16
CA LEU A 240 -27.84 -1.41 7.74
C LEU A 240 -28.23 -2.61 8.63
N LEU A 241 -28.00 -3.84 8.16
CA LEU A 241 -28.26 -5.05 8.95
C LEU A 241 -27.45 -5.07 10.25
N ARG A 242 -26.15 -4.74 10.19
CA ARG A 242 -25.30 -4.63 11.39
C ARG A 242 -25.81 -3.58 12.38
N LEU A 243 -26.19 -2.40 11.91
CA LEU A 243 -26.72 -1.33 12.77
C LEU A 243 -28.06 -1.73 13.40
N GLN A 244 -28.91 -2.45 12.66
CA GLN A 244 -30.16 -2.98 13.21
C GLN A 244 -29.92 -4.05 14.27
N GLN A 245 -28.95 -4.95 14.08
CA GLN A 245 -28.56 -5.93 15.08
C GLN A 245 -28.05 -5.23 16.35
N GLN A 246 -27.12 -4.29 16.23
CA GLN A 246 -26.61 -3.52 17.36
C GLN A 246 -27.72 -2.80 18.13
N LEU A 247 -28.70 -2.23 17.41
CA LEU A 247 -29.84 -1.58 18.04
C LEU A 247 -30.72 -2.59 18.79
N LYS A 248 -30.93 -3.79 18.24
CA LYS A 248 -31.65 -4.88 18.92
C LYS A 248 -30.90 -5.34 20.17
N ASP A 249 -29.59 -5.54 20.08
CA ASP A 249 -28.76 -5.95 21.21
C ASP A 249 -28.79 -4.88 22.31
N LEU A 250 -28.74 -3.60 21.97
CA LEU A 250 -28.89 -2.50 22.93
C LEU A 250 -30.28 -2.48 23.59
N ARG A 251 -31.35 -2.74 22.83
CA ARG A 251 -32.71 -2.86 23.39
C ARG A 251 -32.85 -4.07 24.30
N GLN A 252 -32.25 -5.20 23.96
CA GLN A 252 -32.23 -6.40 24.79
C GLN A 252 -31.36 -6.22 26.03
N ALA A 253 -30.21 -5.56 25.91
CA ALA A 253 -29.34 -5.19 27.03
C ALA A 253 -30.01 -4.20 28.00
N ALA A 254 -30.89 -3.33 27.49
CA ALA A 254 -31.72 -2.47 28.35
C ALA A 254 -32.81 -3.26 29.11
N ALA A 255 -33.22 -4.43 28.60
CA ALA A 255 -34.21 -5.30 29.24
C ALA A 255 -33.57 -6.33 30.21
N ASP A 256 -32.38 -6.84 29.90
CA ASP A 256 -31.58 -7.73 30.74
C ASP A 256 -30.72 -6.91 31.73
N ALA A 257 -31.25 -6.59 32.91
CA ALA A 257 -30.67 -5.67 33.89
C ALA A 257 -29.38 -6.15 34.64
N HIS A 258 -28.61 -7.09 34.11
CA HIS A 258 -27.38 -7.62 34.77
C HIS A 258 -26.10 -7.36 33.95
N PRO A 259 -25.28 -6.35 34.32
CA PRO A 259 -24.05 -5.98 33.62
C PRO A 259 -23.03 -7.12 33.45
N GLU A 260 -22.95 -8.07 34.38
CA GLU A 260 -22.02 -9.21 34.29
C GLU A 260 -22.36 -10.20 33.18
N SER A 261 -23.66 -10.44 32.93
CA SER A 261 -24.11 -11.31 31.84
C SER A 261 -23.83 -10.66 30.49
N LEU A 262 -24.01 -9.34 30.39
CA LEU A 262 -23.70 -8.54 29.21
C LEU A 262 -22.20 -8.57 28.89
N MET A 263 -21.33 -8.39 29.89
CA MET A 263 -19.89 -8.46 29.67
C MET A 263 -19.46 -9.85 29.17
N LYS A 264 -20.01 -10.93 29.72
CA LYS A 264 -19.71 -12.30 29.25
C LYS A 264 -20.11 -12.52 27.79
N ARG A 265 -21.29 -12.06 27.37
CA ARG A 265 -21.74 -12.14 25.96
C ARG A 265 -20.83 -11.33 25.04
N LEU A 266 -20.48 -10.09 25.40
CA LEU A 266 -19.58 -9.26 24.62
C LEU A 266 -18.17 -9.85 24.53
N GLU A 267 -17.65 -10.44 25.60
CA GLU A 267 -16.37 -11.14 25.59
C GLU A 267 -16.38 -12.36 24.65
N GLU A 268 -17.46 -13.12 24.62
CA GLU A 268 -17.65 -14.24 23.69
C GLU A 268 -17.73 -13.76 22.23
N GLU A 269 -18.48 -12.69 21.95
CA GLU A 269 -18.54 -12.08 20.62
C GLU A 269 -17.19 -11.53 20.16
N ILE A 270 -16.44 -10.86 21.05
CA ILE A 270 -15.09 -10.37 20.76
C ILE A 270 -14.15 -11.54 20.46
N LYS A 271 -14.22 -12.65 21.21
CA LYS A 271 -13.42 -13.85 20.95
C LYS A 271 -13.77 -14.47 19.59
N ILE A 272 -15.05 -14.58 19.26
CA ILE A 272 -15.52 -15.10 17.97
C ILE A 272 -15.07 -14.18 16.82
N ASN A 273 -15.29 -12.87 16.94
CA ASN A 273 -14.90 -11.90 15.92
C ASN A 273 -13.38 -11.84 15.74
N SER A 274 -12.61 -11.94 16.83
CA SER A 274 -11.16 -12.04 16.80
C SER A 274 -10.72 -13.26 15.98
N TYR A 275 -11.30 -14.44 16.23
CA TYR A 275 -11.00 -15.64 15.44
C TYR A 275 -11.37 -15.48 13.95
N MET A 276 -12.52 -14.89 13.64
CA MET A 276 -12.93 -14.65 12.25
C MET A 276 -11.96 -13.72 11.51
N VAL A 277 -11.53 -12.62 12.15
CA VAL A 277 -10.64 -11.61 11.53
C VAL A 277 -9.18 -12.07 11.47
N THR A 278 -8.70 -12.82 12.47
CA THR A 278 -7.29 -13.21 12.55
C THR A 278 -6.98 -14.52 11.82
N GLU A 279 -7.92 -15.46 11.79
CA GLU A 279 -7.67 -16.81 11.24
C GLU A 279 -8.53 -17.13 10.02
N LYS A 280 -9.86 -17.06 10.12
CA LYS A 280 -10.78 -17.62 9.10
C LYS A 280 -10.84 -16.77 7.81
N LEU A 281 -11.23 -15.50 7.92
CA LEU A 281 -11.41 -14.61 6.77
C LEU A 281 -10.11 -14.34 5.99
N PRO A 282 -8.94 -14.12 6.63
CA PRO A 282 -7.70 -13.95 5.88
C PRO A 282 -7.32 -15.18 5.06
N LYS A 283 -7.49 -16.39 5.61
CA LYS A 283 -7.21 -17.65 4.89
C LYS A 283 -8.11 -17.82 3.67
N GLU A 284 -9.41 -17.55 3.81
CA GLU A 284 -10.37 -17.61 2.71
C GLU A 284 -10.09 -16.54 1.65
N LEU A 285 -9.77 -15.32 2.08
CA LEU A 285 -9.40 -14.21 1.20
C LEU A 285 -8.12 -14.53 0.40
N GLU A 286 -7.10 -15.09 1.05
CA GLU A 286 -5.89 -15.56 0.37
C GLU A 286 -6.18 -16.68 -0.61
N GLY A 287 -7.04 -17.63 -0.26
CA GLY A 287 -7.49 -18.69 -1.16
C GLY A 287 -8.15 -18.12 -2.41
N LEU A 288 -9.12 -17.21 -2.25
CA LEU A 288 -9.78 -16.51 -3.36
C LEU A 288 -8.80 -15.70 -4.20
N ARG A 289 -7.88 -14.95 -3.57
CA ARG A 289 -6.84 -14.19 -4.27
C ARG A 289 -5.94 -15.09 -5.12
N ARG A 290 -5.54 -16.25 -4.59
CA ARG A 290 -4.76 -17.25 -5.35
C ARG A 290 -5.56 -17.78 -6.53
N THR A 291 -6.84 -18.10 -6.35
CA THR A 291 -7.72 -18.54 -7.45
C THR A 291 -7.83 -17.49 -8.54
N VAL A 292 -8.04 -16.22 -8.18
CA VAL A 292 -8.08 -15.11 -9.15
C VAL A 292 -6.74 -14.97 -9.87
N GLN A 293 -5.62 -15.06 -9.15
CA GLN A 293 -4.29 -15.00 -9.75
C GLN A 293 -4.06 -16.16 -10.74
N TYR A 294 -4.51 -17.37 -10.42
CA TYR A 294 -4.43 -18.51 -11.33
C TYR A 294 -5.31 -18.30 -12.57
N MET A 295 -6.55 -17.84 -12.41
CA MET A 295 -7.43 -17.54 -13.54
C MET A 295 -6.88 -16.43 -14.43
N GLN A 296 -6.25 -15.40 -13.85
CA GLN A 296 -5.57 -14.35 -14.60
C GLN A 296 -4.37 -14.90 -15.40
N LYS A 297 -3.56 -15.76 -14.79
CA LYS A 297 -2.45 -16.43 -15.50
C LYS A 297 -2.96 -17.24 -16.68
N VAL A 298 -3.96 -18.09 -16.46
CA VAL A 298 -4.59 -18.90 -17.52
C VAL A 298 -5.19 -18.01 -18.61
N SER A 299 -5.83 -16.90 -18.26
CA SER A 299 -6.37 -15.95 -19.24
C SER A 299 -5.28 -15.21 -20.03
N SER A 300 -4.08 -15.03 -19.45
CA SER A 300 -2.95 -14.36 -20.10
C SER A 300 -2.10 -15.30 -20.95
N GLU A 301 -2.23 -16.61 -20.74
CA GLU A 301 -1.56 -17.61 -21.54
C GLU A 301 -2.23 -17.68 -22.93
N PRO A 302 -1.43 -17.77 -24.01
CA PRO A 302 -1.97 -17.98 -25.35
C PRO A 302 -2.73 -19.31 -25.41
N ALA A 303 -3.71 -19.44 -26.32
CA ALA A 303 -4.49 -20.66 -26.47
C ALA A 303 -3.57 -21.88 -26.70
N MET A 304 -3.37 -22.66 -25.64
CA MET A 304 -2.55 -23.87 -25.67
C MET A 304 -3.21 -24.95 -26.52
N GLY A 305 -2.41 -25.67 -27.31
CA GLY A 305 -2.90 -26.79 -28.09
C GLY A 305 -3.14 -28.03 -27.22
N GLN A 306 -3.87 -29.02 -27.75
CA GLN A 306 -4.10 -30.30 -27.06
C GLN A 306 -2.78 -31.04 -26.71
N ALA A 307 -1.73 -30.85 -27.52
CA ALA A 307 -0.41 -31.42 -27.27
C ALA A 307 0.29 -30.81 -26.04
N ASP A 308 0.19 -29.48 -25.86
CA ASP A 308 0.80 -28.79 -24.72
C ASP A 308 0.09 -29.17 -23.41
N LEU A 309 -1.24 -29.37 -23.46
CA LEU A 309 -2.02 -29.88 -22.32
C LEU A 309 -1.61 -31.31 -21.94
N GLN A 310 -1.36 -32.17 -22.92
CA GLN A 310 -0.88 -33.54 -22.68
C GLN A 310 0.53 -33.56 -22.06
N GLU A 311 1.42 -32.65 -22.47
CA GLU A 311 2.75 -32.52 -21.86
C GLU A 311 2.63 -32.07 -20.38
N MET A 312 1.78 -31.10 -20.09
CA MET A 312 1.52 -30.64 -18.73
C MET A 312 0.89 -31.74 -17.86
N GLU A 313 -0.04 -32.51 -18.41
CA GLU A 313 -0.63 -33.67 -17.74
C GLU A 313 0.41 -34.77 -17.47
N GLY A 314 1.35 -34.97 -18.40
CA GLY A 314 2.51 -35.85 -18.22
C GLY A 314 3.41 -35.40 -17.07
N LYS A 315 3.73 -34.11 -16.99
CA LYS A 315 4.51 -33.52 -15.89
C LYS A 315 3.79 -33.65 -14.54
N ILE A 316 2.48 -33.43 -14.50
CA ILE A 316 1.67 -33.62 -13.28
C ILE A 316 1.77 -35.08 -12.81
N LYS A 317 1.58 -36.05 -13.71
CA LYS A 317 1.69 -37.49 -13.39
C LYS A 317 3.09 -37.87 -12.90
N GLU A 318 4.13 -37.29 -13.50
CA GLU A 318 5.51 -37.52 -13.07
C GLU A 318 5.74 -37.00 -11.64
N VAL A 319 5.33 -35.76 -11.36
CA VAL A 319 5.44 -35.14 -10.03
C VAL A 319 4.60 -35.92 -9.00
N ASP A 320 3.39 -36.35 -9.34
CA ASP A 320 2.56 -37.19 -8.47
C ASP A 320 3.24 -38.52 -8.16
N SER A 321 3.91 -39.13 -9.14
CA SER A 321 4.70 -40.34 -8.92
C SER A 321 5.88 -40.08 -7.96
N GLN A 322 6.55 -38.93 -8.09
CA GLN A 322 7.65 -38.54 -7.21
C GLN A 322 7.14 -38.27 -5.79
N ILE A 323 5.99 -37.60 -5.64
CA ILE A 323 5.32 -37.38 -4.35
C ILE A 323 5.00 -38.73 -3.71
N ASN A 324 4.40 -39.66 -4.45
CA ASN A 324 4.07 -40.99 -3.93
C ASN A 324 5.33 -41.77 -3.51
N GLN A 325 6.40 -41.73 -4.29
CA GLN A 325 7.69 -42.33 -3.91
C GLN A 325 8.29 -41.69 -2.65
N LEU A 326 8.14 -40.36 -2.47
CA LEU A 326 8.58 -39.68 -1.26
C LEU A 326 7.71 -40.03 -0.05
N ILE A 327 6.39 -40.22 -0.24
CA ILE A 327 5.48 -40.71 0.80
C ILE A 327 5.86 -42.13 1.21
N GLU A 328 6.11 -43.02 0.25
CA GLU A 328 6.56 -44.39 0.51
C GLU A 328 7.91 -44.40 1.25
N LYS A 329 8.90 -43.63 0.79
CA LYS A 329 10.19 -43.49 1.48
C LYS A 329 10.04 -42.94 2.90
N LYS A 330 9.08 -42.04 3.13
CA LYS A 330 8.75 -41.52 4.47
C LYS A 330 8.11 -42.61 5.34
N MET A 331 7.18 -43.40 4.80
CA MET A 331 6.55 -44.51 5.52
C MET A 331 7.52 -45.67 5.83
N MET A 332 8.56 -45.86 5.02
CA MET A 332 9.61 -46.86 5.29
C MET A 332 10.60 -46.42 6.38
N ARG A 333 10.65 -45.13 6.70
CA ARG A 333 11.52 -44.56 7.74
C ARG A 333 10.73 -44.38 9.04
N ASN A 334 10.46 -45.49 9.72
CA ASN A 334 9.83 -45.49 11.05
C ASN A 334 10.80 -44.99 12.12
N ASP A 335 10.90 -43.67 12.27
CA ASP A 335 11.61 -43.03 13.38
C ASP A 335 10.62 -42.84 14.56
N PRO A 336 10.86 -43.46 15.73
CA PRO A 336 9.93 -43.40 16.88
C PRO A 336 9.61 -41.98 17.36
N MET A 337 10.44 -40.98 17.02
CA MET A 337 10.19 -39.58 17.35
C MET A 337 9.29 -38.87 16.32
N ASP A 338 9.33 -39.27 15.04
CA ASP A 338 8.40 -38.76 14.01
C ASP A 338 6.98 -39.32 14.24
N ASP A 339 6.85 -40.54 14.79
CA ASP A 339 5.55 -41.15 15.13
C ASP A 339 4.76 -40.41 16.23
N LYS A 340 5.45 -39.82 17.21
CA LYS A 340 4.79 -38.95 18.19
C LYS A 340 4.35 -37.63 17.55
N LEU A 341 5.19 -37.05 16.70
CA LEU A 341 4.87 -35.82 15.97
C LEU A 341 3.73 -36.02 14.97
N THR A 342 3.64 -37.17 14.30
CA THR A 342 2.52 -37.50 13.40
C THR A 342 1.22 -37.63 14.18
N LEU A 343 1.23 -38.26 15.37
CA LEU A 343 0.05 -38.31 16.25
C LEU A 343 -0.40 -36.90 16.68
N TYR A 344 0.53 -36.03 17.09
CA TYR A 344 0.19 -34.64 17.45
C TYR A 344 -0.32 -33.83 16.25
N ARG A 345 0.27 -34.03 15.05
CA ARG A 345 -0.23 -33.41 13.80
C ARG A 345 -1.62 -33.91 13.44
N GLN A 346 -1.90 -35.20 13.63
CA GLN A 346 -3.22 -35.78 13.40
C GLN A 346 -4.24 -35.26 14.40
N GLN A 347 -3.88 -35.18 15.68
CA GLN A 347 -4.73 -34.60 16.72
C GLN A 347 -5.00 -33.12 16.45
N ALA A 348 -3.99 -32.34 16.07
CA ALA A 348 -4.15 -30.95 15.67
C ALA A 348 -5.04 -30.81 14.43
N SER A 349 -4.88 -31.67 13.43
CA SER A 349 -5.74 -31.75 12.24
C SER A 349 -7.20 -32.01 12.61
N ILE A 350 -7.47 -32.96 13.51
CA ILE A 350 -8.82 -33.27 13.98
C ILE A 350 -9.41 -32.08 14.73
N ILE A 351 -8.62 -31.42 15.59
CA ILE A 351 -9.06 -30.23 16.35
C ILE A 351 -9.37 -29.08 15.39
N VAL A 352 -8.53 -28.84 14.38
CA VAL A 352 -8.76 -27.80 13.36
C VAL A 352 -10.05 -28.08 12.59
N ARG A 353 -10.25 -29.31 12.11
CA ARG A 353 -11.50 -29.70 11.41
C ARG A 353 -12.73 -29.55 12.29
N LYS A 354 -12.64 -29.91 13.58
CA LYS A 354 -13.73 -29.68 14.54
C LYS A 354 -13.99 -28.18 14.76
N LYS A 355 -12.95 -27.36 14.87
CA LYS A 355 -13.05 -25.90 15.01
C LYS A 355 -13.70 -25.27 13.77
N GLU A 356 -13.34 -25.74 12.57
CA GLU A 356 -13.93 -25.31 11.30
C GLU A 356 -15.40 -25.72 11.20
N SER A 357 -15.72 -26.99 11.44
CA SER A 357 -17.10 -27.49 11.42
C SER A 357 -18.00 -26.76 12.43
N LYS A 358 -17.50 -26.46 13.64
CA LYS A 358 -18.26 -25.65 14.62
C LYS A 358 -18.39 -24.18 14.22
N ALA A 359 -17.40 -23.62 13.51
CA ALA A 359 -17.53 -22.27 12.97
C ALA A 359 -18.55 -22.21 11.82
N GLU A 360 -18.63 -23.25 11.00
CA GLU A 360 -19.64 -23.40 9.94
C GLU A 360 -21.05 -23.56 10.52
N GLU A 361 -21.25 -24.44 11.51
CA GLU A 361 -22.52 -24.57 12.23
C GLU A 361 -22.96 -23.24 12.87
N LEU A 362 -22.03 -22.49 13.48
CA LEU A 362 -22.31 -21.18 14.05
C LEU A 362 -22.71 -20.16 12.97
N GLN A 363 -22.06 -20.20 11.81
CA GLN A 363 -22.36 -19.33 10.69
C GLN A 363 -23.73 -19.65 10.10
N GLU A 364 -24.05 -20.93 9.89
CA GLU A 364 -25.36 -21.38 9.42
C GLU A 364 -26.48 -20.93 10.38
N ALA A 365 -26.32 -21.15 11.69
CA ALA A 365 -27.29 -20.68 12.68
C ALA A 365 -27.44 -19.15 12.69
N ARG A 366 -26.36 -18.39 12.46
CA ARG A 366 -26.42 -16.92 12.31
C ARG A 366 -27.13 -16.51 11.02
N GLU A 367 -26.92 -17.22 9.93
CA GLU A 367 -27.58 -16.96 8.65
C GLU A 367 -29.08 -17.29 8.71
N GLU A 368 -29.46 -18.39 9.37
CA GLU A 368 -30.85 -18.75 9.67
C GLU A 368 -31.53 -17.70 10.55
N LEU A 369 -30.87 -17.25 11.62
CA LEU A 369 -31.39 -16.18 12.47
C LEU A 369 -31.56 -14.87 11.68
N ALA A 370 -30.59 -14.50 10.85
CA ALA A 370 -30.70 -13.33 9.98
C ALA A 370 -31.78 -13.48 8.90
N ALA A 371 -32.06 -14.70 8.43
CA ALA A 371 -33.16 -14.98 7.49
C ALA A 371 -34.52 -14.86 8.17
N ALA A 372 -34.70 -15.49 9.33
CA ALA A 372 -35.92 -15.38 10.13
C ALA A 372 -36.20 -13.93 10.53
N GLU A 373 -35.17 -13.15 10.86
CA GLU A 373 -35.31 -11.72 11.14
C GLU A 373 -35.72 -10.89 9.92
N ARG A 374 -35.20 -11.23 8.73
CA ARG A 374 -35.63 -10.60 7.47
C ARG A 374 -37.09 -10.90 7.19
N GLU A 375 -37.53 -12.14 7.36
CA GLU A 375 -38.94 -12.51 7.24
C GLU A 375 -39.83 -11.79 8.26
N LEU A 376 -39.39 -11.67 9.51
CA LEU A 376 -40.13 -10.95 10.55
C LEU A 376 -40.25 -9.46 10.22
N LYS A 377 -39.17 -8.82 9.73
CA LYS A 377 -39.22 -7.44 9.23
C LYS A 377 -40.13 -7.30 8.02
N GLN A 378 -40.10 -8.24 7.08
CA GLN A 378 -40.98 -8.24 5.91
C GLN A 378 -42.46 -8.35 6.33
N ARG A 379 -42.79 -9.29 7.21
CA ARG A 379 -44.15 -9.45 7.77
C ARG A 379 -44.59 -8.23 8.59
N SER A 380 -43.69 -7.65 9.39
CA SER A 380 -43.96 -6.41 10.14
C SER A 380 -44.18 -5.22 9.22
N SER A 381 -43.43 -5.11 8.12
CA SER A 381 -43.60 -4.05 7.13
C SER A 381 -44.87 -4.23 6.30
N GLN A 382 -45.29 -5.48 6.03
CA GLN A 382 -46.59 -5.77 5.43
C GLN A 382 -47.75 -5.41 6.37
N GLY A 383 -47.63 -5.68 7.68
CA GLY A 383 -48.60 -5.26 8.69
C GLY A 383 -48.63 -3.75 8.97
N GLN A 384 -47.56 -3.01 8.65
CA GLN A 384 -47.56 -1.54 8.65
C GLN A 384 -47.99 -0.94 7.30
N GLY A 385 -47.80 -1.67 6.20
CA GLY A 385 -48.26 -1.31 4.86
C GLY A 385 -49.78 -1.43 4.69
N SER A 386 -50.45 -2.18 5.56
CA SER A 386 -51.92 -2.18 5.71
C SER A 386 -52.44 -0.99 6.54
N ASN A 387 -51.74 0.15 6.53
CA ASN A 387 -52.24 1.40 7.09
C ASN A 387 -53.25 2.06 6.14
N GLY A 388 -54.43 1.45 6.12
CA GLY A 388 -55.71 2.06 5.75
C GLY A 388 -56.85 1.63 6.70
N GLU A 389 -56.68 0.54 7.44
CA GLU A 389 -57.60 0.11 8.50
C GLU A 389 -56.80 -0.11 9.79
N GLU A 390 -57.06 0.70 10.82
CA GLU A 390 -56.59 0.43 12.18
C GLU A 390 -57.12 -0.93 12.63
N ILE A 391 -56.25 -1.95 12.60
CA ILE A 391 -56.56 -3.22 13.25
C ILE A 391 -56.39 -3.02 14.75
N ILE A 392 -57.50 -2.65 15.39
CA ILE A 392 -57.66 -2.56 16.84
C ILE A 392 -57.32 -3.95 17.42
N ARG A 393 -56.31 -4.03 18.29
CA ARG A 393 -55.94 -5.30 18.96
C ARG A 393 -57.03 -5.71 19.95
N GLY A 394 -57.23 -7.03 20.12
CA GLY A 394 -58.42 -7.62 20.76
C GLY A 394 -58.86 -7.06 22.12
N ASP A 395 -57.95 -6.49 22.92
CA ASP A 395 -58.30 -5.83 24.19
C ASP A 395 -58.93 -4.45 24.01
N GLU A 396 -58.49 -3.69 23.00
CA GLU A 396 -59.09 -2.41 22.61
C GLU A 396 -60.45 -2.61 21.93
N VAL A 397 -60.67 -3.75 21.26
CA VAL A 397 -61.99 -4.13 20.72
C VAL A 397 -62.99 -4.34 21.86
N ASN A 398 -62.58 -4.99 22.95
CA ASN A 398 -63.45 -5.17 24.13
C ASN A 398 -63.75 -3.83 24.83
N GLY A 399 -62.76 -2.93 24.90
CA GLY A 399 -62.96 -1.58 25.41
C GLY A 399 -63.91 -0.74 24.54
N SER A 400 -63.74 -0.78 23.22
CA SER A 400 -64.61 -0.06 22.27
C SER A 400 -66.03 -0.65 22.22
N VAL A 401 -66.19 -1.98 22.27
CA VAL A 401 -67.51 -2.63 22.37
C VAL A 401 -68.17 -2.32 23.71
N GLY A 402 -67.41 -2.24 24.79
CA GLY A 402 -67.89 -1.79 26.09
C GLY A 402 -68.35 -0.32 26.08
N CYS A 403 -67.59 0.55 25.42
CA CYS A 403 -67.90 1.97 25.27
C CYS A 403 -69.13 2.21 24.38
N SER A 404 -69.25 1.49 23.26
CA SER A 404 -70.43 1.50 22.39
C SER A 404 -71.68 0.97 23.09
N ARG A 405 -71.56 -0.06 23.93
CA ARG A 405 -72.68 -0.53 24.76
C ARG A 405 -73.13 0.50 25.79
N HIS A 406 -72.20 1.28 26.35
CA HIS A 406 -72.53 2.36 27.28
C HIS A 406 -73.20 3.56 26.58
N THR A 407 -72.78 3.90 25.36
CA THR A 407 -73.41 4.98 24.58
C THR A 407 -74.79 4.60 24.08
N VAL A 408 -75.00 3.36 23.61
CA VAL A 408 -76.32 2.87 23.16
C VAL A 408 -77.30 2.71 24.33
N ALA A 409 -76.83 2.42 25.55
CA ALA A 409 -77.67 2.39 26.74
C ALA A 409 -78.18 3.78 27.19
N LEU A 410 -77.52 4.86 26.76
CA LEU A 410 -77.92 6.24 27.08
C LEU A 410 -78.90 6.85 26.05
N ASP A 411 -78.95 6.34 24.82
CA ASP A 411 -79.77 6.89 23.72
C ASP A 411 -81.10 6.15 23.44
N GLY A 412 -81.50 5.17 24.27
CA GLY A 412 -82.88 4.66 24.27
C GLY A 412 -83.38 4.01 22.95
N GLY A 413 -82.50 3.34 22.21
CA GLY A 413 -82.84 2.66 20.95
C GLY A 413 -83.32 1.21 21.13
N ASP A 414 -84.34 0.82 20.37
CA ASP A 414 -85.05 -0.46 20.42
C ASP A 414 -84.14 -1.71 20.30
N PRO A 415 -84.24 -2.70 21.21
CA PRO A 415 -83.36 -3.88 21.25
C PRO A 415 -83.53 -4.86 20.08
N LEU A 416 -84.56 -4.69 19.24
CA LEU A 416 -84.84 -5.59 18.11
C LEU A 416 -84.05 -5.25 16.83
N GLN A 417 -83.54 -4.02 16.67
CA GLN A 417 -82.65 -3.68 15.55
C GLN A 417 -81.22 -4.22 15.74
N LEU A 418 -80.79 -4.45 16.99
CA LEU A 418 -79.47 -4.96 17.34
C LEU A 418 -79.28 -6.45 16.96
N LEU A 419 -80.34 -7.26 17.05
CA LEU A 419 -80.27 -8.68 16.69
C LEU A 419 -80.08 -8.92 15.18
N LEU A 420 -80.63 -8.04 14.33
CA LEU A 420 -80.39 -8.13 12.87
C LEU A 420 -78.98 -7.71 12.47
N SER A 421 -78.42 -6.67 13.10
CA SER A 421 -77.06 -6.17 12.80
C SER A 421 -75.96 -7.17 13.21
N VAL A 422 -76.14 -7.83 14.37
CA VAL A 422 -75.18 -8.83 14.88
C VAL A 422 -75.24 -10.13 14.05
N ALA A 423 -76.40 -10.51 13.52
CA ALA A 423 -76.53 -11.69 12.65
C ALA A 423 -75.80 -11.49 11.30
N VAL A 424 -75.94 -10.32 10.69
CA VAL A 424 -75.26 -10.00 9.42
C VAL A 424 -73.74 -9.97 9.56
N SER A 425 -73.23 -9.52 10.71
CA SER A 425 -71.78 -9.48 10.98
C SER A 425 -71.18 -10.86 11.23
N ARG A 426 -71.95 -11.79 11.82
CA ARG A 426 -71.49 -13.16 12.08
C ARG A 426 -71.41 -14.01 10.81
N ASP A 427 -72.34 -13.82 9.89
CA ASP A 427 -72.31 -14.48 8.57
C ASP A 427 -71.21 -13.93 7.66
N ALA A 428 -70.89 -12.63 7.75
CA ALA A 428 -69.76 -12.04 7.04
C ALA A 428 -68.39 -12.59 7.54
N LEU A 429 -68.24 -12.81 8.85
CA LEU A 429 -67.04 -13.40 9.46
C LEU A 429 -66.86 -14.88 9.10
N LEU A 430 -67.96 -15.65 9.01
CA LEU A 430 -67.91 -17.04 8.56
C LEU A 430 -67.58 -17.17 7.06
N GLY A 431 -68.04 -16.22 6.23
CA GLY A 431 -67.68 -16.13 4.82
C GLY A 431 -66.19 -15.87 4.58
N LEU A 432 -65.59 -14.96 5.35
CA LEU A 432 -64.15 -14.64 5.27
C LEU A 432 -63.27 -15.80 5.74
N HIS A 433 -63.69 -16.53 6.79
CA HIS A 433 -62.95 -17.69 7.28
C HIS A 433 -62.97 -18.89 6.30
N SER A 434 -63.95 -18.93 5.38
CA SER A 434 -64.05 -19.92 4.31
C SER A 434 -63.19 -19.58 3.08
N LEU A 435 -62.95 -18.29 2.82
CA LEU A 435 -62.08 -17.81 1.73
C LEU A 435 -60.60 -17.98 2.06
N LEU A 436 -60.19 -17.77 3.32
CA LEU A 436 -58.81 -17.97 3.78
C LEU A 436 -58.36 -19.44 3.78
N ARG A 437 -59.28 -20.40 3.89
CA ARG A 437 -58.96 -21.84 3.83
C ARG A 437 -58.85 -22.41 2.41
N ARG A 438 -59.12 -21.61 1.36
CA ARG A 438 -58.99 -22.00 -0.05
C ARG A 438 -57.72 -21.48 -0.72
N THR A 439 -56.88 -20.74 0.01
CA THR A 439 -55.62 -20.14 -0.48
C THR A 439 -54.44 -20.57 0.39
N GLU A 440 -54.38 -21.85 0.74
CA GLU A 440 -53.15 -22.55 1.16
C GLU A 440 -52.84 -23.68 0.17
#